data_AF-A0A7R7T932-F1
#
_entry.id   AF-A0A7R7T932-F1
#
_cell.length_a   1.000
_cell.length_b   1.000
_cell.length_c   1.000
_cell.angle_alpha   90.00
_cell.angle_beta   90.00
_cell.angle_gamma   90.00
#
_symmetry.space_group_name_H-M   'P 1'
#
loop_
_entity.id
_entity.type
_entity.pdbx_description
1 polymer ?
#
loop_
_entity_poly.entity_id
_entity_poly.type
_entity_poly.pdbx_seq_one_letter_code
_entity_poly.pdbx_strand_id
1 'polypeptide(L)' 'MNKKLTALRARLVEAQQKLISQAVDAGGLPTDGALRKISDLENAIMAVEHMMEDLGNAKG' A
#
# COMPACT_ATOMS: atom_id res chain seq x y z
N MET A 1 -13.30 -14.04 -1.07
CA MET A 1 -12.63 -13.02 -0.24
C MET A 1 -11.28 -12.61 -0.82
N ASN A 2 -10.37 -13.56 -1.09
CA ASN A 2 -9.01 -13.28 -1.55
C ASN A 2 -8.92 -12.28 -2.74
N LYS A 3 -9.70 -12.47 -3.81
CA LYS A 3 -9.73 -11.53 -4.97
C LYS A 3 -9.99 -10.05 -4.61
N LYS A 4 -10.82 -9.76 -3.60
CA LYS A 4 -11.10 -8.38 -3.18
C LYS A 4 -9.93 -7.77 -2.41
N LEU A 5 -9.28 -8.56 -1.55
CA LEU A 5 -8.07 -8.14 -0.83
C LEU A 5 -6.88 -7.95 -1.78
N THR A 6 -6.70 -8.86 -2.75
CA THR A 6 -5.70 -8.69 -3.82
C THR A 6 -5.90 -7.39 -4.58
N ALA A 7 -7.15 -7.08 -4.97
CA ALA A 7 -7.46 -5.84 -5.67
C ALA A 7 -7.25 -4.59 -4.80
N LEU A 8 -7.57 -4.66 -3.51
CA LEU A 8 -7.32 -3.56 -2.56
C LEU A 8 -5.81 -3.33 -2.38
N ARG A 9 -5.04 -4.38 -2.14
CA ARG A 9 -3.57 -4.32 -2.02
C ARG A 9 -2.96 -3.67 -3.26
N ALA A 10 -3.36 -4.09 -4.46
CA ALA A 10 -2.86 -3.53 -5.71
C ALA A 10 -3.10 -2.00 -5.79
N ARG A 11 -4.30 -1.54 -5.42
CA ARG A 11 -4.64 -0.10 -5.42
C ARG A 11 -3.86 0.70 -4.38
N LEU A 12 -3.63 0.12 -3.20
CA LEU A 12 -2.84 0.77 -2.14
C LEU A 12 -1.38 0.93 -2.58
N VAL A 13 -0.79 -0.12 -3.16
CA VAL A 13 0.58 -0.09 -3.71
C VAL A 13 0.68 0.93 -4.85
N GLU A 14 -0.28 0.96 -5.77
CA GLU A 14 -0.31 1.94 -6.87
C GLU A 14 -0.39 3.38 -6.34
N ALA A 15 -1.20 3.64 -5.30
CA ALA A 15 -1.28 4.95 -4.67
C ALA A 15 0.04 5.36 -4.00
N GLN A 16 0.73 4.43 -3.32
CA GLN A 16 2.04 4.67 -2.70
C GLN A 16 3.09 4.99 -3.77
N GLN A 17 3.16 4.18 -4.83
CA GLN A 17 4.06 4.38 -5.96
C GLN A 17 3.84 5.75 -6.62
N LYS A 18 2.58 6.14 -6.82
CA LYS A 18 2.24 7.45 -7.39
C LYS A 18 2.80 8.62 -6.56
N LEU A 19 2.69 8.56 -5.22
CA LEU A 19 3.24 9.60 -4.35
C LEU A 19 4.77 9.69 -4.44
N ILE A 20 5.44 8.54 -4.54
CA ILE A 20 6.90 8.47 -4.71
C ILE A 20 7.29 9.04 -6.07
N SER A 21 6.65 8.61 -7.16
CA SER A 21 6.91 9.11 -8.51
C SER A 21 6.70 10.61 -8.62
N GLN A 22 5.63 11.15 -8.01
CA GLN A 22 5.37 12.59 -8.02
C GLN A 22 6.50 13.41 -7.39
N ALA A 23 7.15 12.90 -6.35
CA ALA A 23 8.29 13.58 -5.73
C ALA A 23 9.52 13.58 -6.66
N VAL A 24 9.78 12.43 -7.29
CA VAL A 24 10.87 12.28 -8.28
C VAL A 24 10.63 13.20 -9.48
N ASP A 25 9.41 13.24 -10.01
CA ASP A 25 9.02 14.09 -11.14
C ASP A 25 9.15 15.59 -10.79
N ALA A 26 8.93 15.95 -9.52
CA ALA A 26 9.16 17.30 -9.01
C ALA A 26 10.65 17.61 -8.74
N GLY A 27 11.56 16.65 -8.98
CA GLY A 27 13.00 16.82 -8.80
C GLY A 27 13.45 16.84 -7.34
N GLY A 28 12.69 16.24 -6.42
CA GLY A 28 12.96 16.33 -4.99
C GLY A 28 12.49 15.13 -4.17
N LEU A 29 12.58 15.29 -2.85
CA LEU A 29 12.04 14.32 -1.89
C LEU A 29 10.53 14.53 -1.70
N PRO A 30 9.78 13.49 -1.28
CA PRO A 30 8.40 13.68 -0.87
C PRO A 30 8.31 14.71 0.26
N THR A 31 7.33 15.60 0.18
CA THR A 31 7.02 16.53 1.29
C THR A 31 6.68 15.75 2.56
N ASP A 32 6.80 16.36 3.75
CA ASP A 32 6.40 15.72 5.02
C ASP A 32 4.96 15.18 4.98
N GLY A 33 4.05 15.89 4.32
CA GLY A 33 2.68 15.44 4.11
C GLY A 33 2.59 14.21 3.21
N ALA A 34 3.42 14.12 2.18
CA ALA A 34 3.52 12.95 1.32
C ALA A 34 4.17 11.76 2.06
N LEU A 35 5.21 11.99 2.86
CA LEU A 35 5.83 10.96 3.71
C LEU A 35 4.83 10.37 4.71
N ARG A 36 4.02 11.21 5.36
CA ARG A 36 2.96 10.73 6.27
C ARG A 36 1.93 9.87 5.54
N LYS A 37 1.47 10.31 4.36
CA LYS A 37 0.56 9.53 3.52
C LYS A 37 1.16 8.19 3.07
N ILE A 38 2.44 8.17 2.72
CA ILE A 38 3.15 6.93 2.36
C ILE A 38 3.16 5.98 3.57
N SER A 39 3.48 6.47 4.76
CA SER A 39 3.46 5.66 5.98
C SER A 39 2.05 5.11 6.30
N ASP A 40 1.00 5.92 6.12
CA ASP A 40 -0.38 5.47 6.29
C ASP A 40 -0.75 4.36 5.29
N LEU A 41 -0.29 4.49 4.03
CA LEU A 41 -0.50 3.47 3.00
C LEU A 41 0.26 2.18 3.31
N GLU A 42 1.50 2.25 3.80
CA GLU A 42 2.29 1.09 4.21
C GLU A 42 1.60 0.31 5.34
N ASN A 43 1.08 1.02 6.34
CA ASN A 43 0.30 0.42 7.42
C ASN A 43 -0.96 -0.29 6.89
N ALA A 44 -1.67 0.32 5.95
CA ALA A 44 -2.84 -0.29 5.33
C ALA A 44 -2.48 -1.52 4.47
N ILE A 45 -1.36 -1.48 3.73
CA ILE A 45 -0.86 -2.60 2.92
C ILE A 45 -0.55 -3.79 3.84
N MET A 46 0.22 -3.57 4.90
CA MET A 46 0.57 -4.61 5.88
C MET A 46 -0.68 -5.25 6.49
N ALA A 47 -1.68 -4.45 6.87
CA ALA A 47 -2.93 -4.97 7.41
C ALA A 47 -3.67 -5.86 6.40
N VAL A 48 -3.71 -5.46 5.11
CA VAL A 48 -4.34 -6.26 4.05
C VAL A 48 -3.55 -7.54 3.78
N GLU A 49 -2.22 -7.49 3.81
CA GLU A 49 -1.34 -8.66 3.65
C GLU A 49 -1.55 -9.67 4.77
N HIS A 50 -1.59 -9.24 6.05
CA HIS A 50 -1.92 -10.13 7.16
C HIS A 50 -3.30 -10.78 7.00
N MET A 51 -4.33 -10.02 6.57
CA MET A 51 -5.64 -10.60 6.29
C MET A 51 -5.61 -11.64 5.17
N MET A 52 -4.74 -11.47 4.17
CA MET A 52 -4.57 -12.44 3.08
C MET A 52 -3.87 -13.71 3.57
N GLU A 53 -2.86 -13.58 4.43
CA GLU A 53 -2.14 -14.68 5.06
C GLU A 53 -3.07 -15.51 5.95
N ASP A 54 -3.85 -14.87 6.82
CA ASP A 54 -4.82 -15.53 7.69
C ASP A 54 -5.83 -16.37 6.90
N LEU A 55 -6.33 -15.83 5.77
CA LEU A 55 -7.26 -16.54 4.88
C LEU A 55 -6.59 -17.67 4.08
N GLY A 56 -5.28 -17.59 3.84
CA GLY A 56 -4.48 -18.65 3.23
C GLY A 56 -4.26 -19.80 4.20
N ASN A 57 -3.93 -19.46 5.46
CA ASN A 57 -3.65 -20.42 6.53
C ASN A 57 -4.91 -21.10 7.07
N ALA A 58 -6.07 -20.42 7.07
CA ALA A 58 -7.36 -21.01 7.47
C ALA A 58 -7.89 -22.11 6.54
N LYS A 59 -7.17 -22.42 5.44
CA LYS A 59 -7.48 -23.52 4.52
C LYS A 59 -6.55 -24.74 4.68
N GLY A 60 -5.63 -24.71 5.65
CA GLY A 60 -4.75 -25.82 6.02
C GLY A 60 -5.32 -26.69 7.14
#